data_AF-A0A822G508-F1
#
_entry.id   AF-A0A822G508-F1
#
_cell.length_a   1.000
_cell.length_b   1.000
_cell.length_c   1.000
_cell.angle_alpha   90.00
_cell.angle_beta   90.00
_cell.angle_gamma   90.00
#
_symmetry.space_group_name_H-M   'P 1'
#
loop_
_entity.id
_entity.type
_entity.pdbx_description
1 polymer ?
#
loop_
_entity_poly.entity_id
_entity_poly.type
_entity_poly.pdbx_seq_one_letter_code
_entity_poly.pdbx_strand_id
1 'polypeptide(L)' 'LVYLDDIIVYSSSFNDHLHHIELVLEQIQQSGLTLKINKCQFCKTHLKYLGHIVSKEGIRPDPDKLTAVREYPVPTKLKA' A
#
# COMPACT_ATOMS: atom_id res chain seq x y z
N LEU A 1 2.62 -7.44 -5.85
CA LEU A 1 1.23 -7.64 -5.36
C LEU A 1 0.36 -6.55 -5.98
N VAL A 2 -0.81 -6.88 -6.50
CA VAL A 2 -1.72 -5.90 -7.12
C VAL A 2 -3.10 -6.03 -6.48
N TYR A 3 -3.72 -4.92 -6.11
CA TYR A 3 -5.11 -4.87 -5.66
C TYR A 3 -5.80 -3.65 -6.25
N LEU A 4 -6.81 -3.87 -7.09
CA LEU A 4 -7.50 -2.82 -7.84
C LEU A 4 -6.47 -1.93 -8.56
N ASP A 5 -6.39 -0.66 -8.17
CA ASP A 5 -5.54 0.36 -8.78
C ASP A 5 -4.14 0.45 -8.15
N ASP A 6 -3.87 -0.25 -7.04
CA ASP A 6 -2.62 -0.17 -6.30
C ASP A 6 -1.66 -1.32 -6.69
N ILE A 7 -0.44 -0.95 -7.08
CA ILE A 7 0.65 -1.87 -7.40
C ILE A 7 1.73 -1.75 -6.32
N ILE A 8 2.06 -2.87 -5.67
CA ILE A 8 3.18 -2.96 -4.74
C ILE A 8 4.31 -3.75 -5.38
N VAL A 9 5.47 -3.07 -5.46
CA VAL A 9 6.77 -3.65 -5.82
C VAL A 9 7.57 -3.86 -4.54
N TYR A 10 8.17 -5.04 -4.37
CA TYR A 10 9.03 -5.37 -3.24
C TYR A 10 10.22 -6.20 -3.72
N SER A 11 11.36 -6.09 -3.04
CA SER A 11 12.62 -6.72 -3.49
C SER A 11 13.56 -6.93 -2.31
N SER A 12 14.47 -7.90 -2.42
CA SER A 12 15.39 -8.27 -1.34
C SER A 12 16.57 -7.32 -1.19
N SER A 13 16.97 -6.63 -2.25
CA SER A 13 18.03 -5.63 -2.25
C SER A 13 17.58 -4.34 -2.93
N PHE A 14 18.27 -3.23 -2.65
CA PHE A 14 17.96 -1.94 -3.26
C PHE A 14 18.23 -1.94 -4.79
N ASN A 15 19.30 -2.60 -5.24
CA ASN A 15 19.62 -2.69 -6.66
C ASN A 15 18.53 -3.47 -7.42
N ASP A 16 18.11 -4.62 -6.89
CA ASP A 16 17.00 -5.38 -7.48
C ASP A 16 15.71 -4.56 -7.46
N HIS A 17 15.50 -3.74 -6.42
CA HIS A 17 14.33 -2.89 -6.32
C HIS A 17 14.26 -1.83 -7.41
N LEU A 18 15.38 -1.19 -7.72
CA LEU A 18 15.45 -0.22 -8.82
C LEU A 18 15.15 -0.90 -10.16
N HIS A 19 15.72 -2.07 -10.39
CA HIS A 19 15.45 -2.85 -11.60
C HIS A 19 13.98 -3.26 -11.72
N HIS A 20 13.36 -3.74 -10.64
CA HIS A 20 11.94 -4.08 -10.65
C HIS A 20 11.03 -2.87 -10.84
N ILE A 21 11.37 -1.71 -10.27
CA ILE A 21 10.62 -0.47 -10.51
C ILE A 21 10.66 -0.09 -11.99
N GLU A 22 11.85 -0.14 -12.61
CA GLU A 22 12.02 0.15 -14.04
C GLU A 22 11.12 -0.74 -14.90
N LEU A 23 11.18 -2.06 -14.71
CA LEU A 23 10.34 -3.02 -15.45
C LEU A 23 8.84 -2.76 -15.28
N VAL A 24 8.40 -2.44 -14.06
CA VAL A 24 6.99 -2.15 -13.79
C VAL A 24 6.55 -0.85 -14.46
N LEU A 25 7.39 0.20 -14.41
CA LEU A 25 7.08 1.47 -15.07
C LEU A 25 7.04 1.33 -16.59
N GLU A 26 7.95 0.57 -17.18
CA GLU A 26 7.93 0.24 -18.61
C GLU A 26 6.64 -0.48 -19.01
N GLN A 27 6.23 -1.49 -18.24
CA GLN A 27 5.00 -2.23 -18.53
C GLN A 27 3.74 -1.35 -18.41
N ILE A 28 3.72 -0.45 -17.43
CA ILE A 28 2.63 0.52 -17.26
C ILE A 28 2.57 1.47 -18.47
N GLN A 29 3.72 1.95 -18.94
CA GLN A 29 3.81 2.81 -20.11
C GLN A 29 3.33 2.06 -21.37
N GLN A 30 3.78 0.83 -21.59
CA GLN A 30 3.42 0.02 -22.76
C GLN A 30 1.93 -0.34 -22.79
N SER A 31 1.29 -0.48 -21.62
CA SER A 31 -0.15 -0.74 -21.51
C SER A 31 -1.03 0.51 -21.66
N GLY A 32 -0.42 1.70 -21.84
CA GLY A 32 -1.16 2.95 -21.97
C GLY A 32 -1.78 3.46 -20.66
N LEU A 33 -1.32 2.94 -19.51
CA LEU A 33 -1.77 3.35 -18.19
C LEU A 33 -0.98 4.58 -17.71
N THR A 34 -1.59 5.38 -16.85
CA THR A 34 -0.96 6.58 -16.26
C THR A 34 -0.96 6.50 -14.74
N LEU A 35 0.16 6.88 -14.13
CA LEU A 35 0.30 6.94 -12.68
C LEU A 35 0.00 8.34 -12.14
N LYS A 36 -0.74 8.40 -11.03
CA LYS A 36 -0.91 9.63 -10.25
C LYS A 36 0.30 9.83 -9.35
N ILE A 37 1.33 10.52 -9.85
CA ILE A 37 2.62 10.70 -9.16
C ILE A 37 2.48 11.19 -7.71
N ASN A 38 1.52 12.08 -7.43
CA ASN A 38 1.25 12.58 -6.08
C ASN A 38 0.77 11.51 -5.08
N LYS A 39 0.32 10.35 -5.57
CA LYS A 39 -0.08 9.19 -4.75
C LYS A 39 0.98 8.08 -4.73
N CYS A 40 1.99 8.13 -5.60
CA CYS A 40 3.03 7.12 -5.66
C CYS A 40 4.01 7.27 -4.47
N GLN A 41 4.41 6.15 -3.89
CA GLN A 41 5.42 6.08 -2.84
C GLN A 41 6.56 5.18 -3.31
N PHE A 42 7.78 5.72 -3.37
CA PHE A 42 8.95 5.00 -3.87
C PHE A 42 9.97 4.71 -2.76
N CYS A 43 10.64 3.57 -2.88
CA CYS A 43 11.81 3.18 -2.08
C CYS A 43 11.60 3.33 -0.56
N LYS A 44 10.43 2.93 -0.05
CA LYS A 44 10.11 2.97 1.38
C LYS A 44 10.45 1.63 2.04
N THR A 45 10.99 1.68 3.25
CA THR A 45 11.25 0.50 4.09
C THR A 45 9.98 -0.07 4.74
N HIS A 46 8.92 0.74 4.79
CA HIS A 46 7.60 0.37 5.26
C HIS A 46 6.54 1.16 4.47
N LEU A 47 5.38 0.55 4.22
CA LEU A 47 4.28 1.22 3.53
C LEU A 47 2.93 0.93 4.20
N LYS A 48 2.00 1.88 4.10
CA LYS A 48 0.60 1.66 4.47
C LYS A 48 -0.16 1.11 3.27
N TYR A 49 -0.82 -0.03 3.44
CA TYR A 49 -1.58 -0.70 2.39
C TYR A 49 -2.78 -1.45 2.97
N LEU A 50 -3.98 -1.18 2.44
CA LEU A 50 -5.25 -1.82 2.86
C LEU A 50 -5.51 -1.79 4.39
N GLY A 51 -5.08 -0.71 5.07
CA GLY A 51 -5.21 -0.61 6.53
C GLY A 51 -4.17 -1.41 7.32
N HIS A 52 -3.10 -1.85 6.67
CA HIS A 52 -1.95 -2.49 7.28
C HIS A 52 -0.68 -1.69 7.03
N ILE A 53 0.30 -1.84 7.92
CA ILE A 53 1.68 -1.44 7.71
C ILE A 53 2.45 -2.69 7.29
N VAL A 54 3.02 -2.66 6.09
CA VAL A 54 3.88 -3.72 5.54
C VAL A 54 5.33 -3.27 5.68
N SER A 55 6.17 -4.13 6.26
CA SER A 55 7.57 -3.86 6.57
C SER A 55 8.40 -5.15 6.46
N LYS A 56 9.73 -5.05 6.60
CA LYS A 56 10.61 -6.23 6.65
C LYS A 56 10.30 -7.16 7.83
N GLU A 57 9.75 -6.62 8.92
CA GLU A 57 9.33 -7.35 10.12
C GLU A 57 7.98 -8.08 9.94
N GLY A 58 7.35 -7.94 8.78
CA GLY A 58 6.05 -8.52 8.45
C GLY A 58 4.93 -7.47 8.35
N ILE A 59 3.70 -7.96 8.47
CA ILE A 59 2.47 -7.18 8.30
C ILE A 59 1.87 -6.89 9.67
N ARG A 60 1.53 -5.62 9.94
CA ARG A 60 0.87 -5.18 11.18
C ARG A 60 -0.37 -4.35 10.86
N PRO A 61 -1.42 -4.36 11.67
CA PRO A 61 -2.55 -3.44 11.49
C PRO A 61 -2.11 -1.98 11.61
N ASP A 62 -2.70 -1.10 10.80
CA ASP A 62 -2.48 0.34 10.94
C ASP A 62 -3.06 0.82 12.28
N PRO A 63 -2.25 1.42 13.18
CA PRO A 63 -2.72 1.94 14.46
C PRO A 63 -3.91 2.88 14.32
N ASP A 64 -3.96 3.67 13.25
CA ASP A 64 -5.05 4.63 13.01
C ASP A 64 -6.40 3.92 12.80
N LYS A 65 -6.37 2.77 12.13
CA LYS A 65 -7.56 1.91 11.95
C LYS A 65 -7.95 1.21 13.25
N LEU A 66 -6.99 0.86 14.09
CA LEU A 66 -7.26 0.27 15.41
C LEU A 66 -7.91 1.27 16.36
N THR A 67 -7.42 2.51 16.38
CA THR A 67 -7.98 3.59 17.21
C THR A 67 -9.44 3.85 16.87
N ALA A 68 -9.76 3.94 15.57
CA ALA A 68 -11.14 4.15 15.11
C ALA A 68 -12.12 3.08 15.61
N VAL A 69 -11.68 1.82 15.73
CA VAL A 69 -12.51 0.73 16.28
C VAL A 69 -12.59 0.80 17.80
N ARG A 70 -11.46 1.07 18.48
CA ARG A 70 -11.40 1.17 19.95
C ARG A 70 -12.26 2.31 20.50
N GLU A 71 -12.28 3.43 19.80
CA GLU A 71 -13.03 4.63 20.19
C GLU A 71 -14.46 4.62 19.64
N TYR A 72 -14.84 3.59 18.89
CA TYR A 72 -16.18 3.53 18.32
C TYR A 72 -17.23 3.40 19.44
N PRO A 73 -18.21 4.31 19.52
CA PRO A 73 -19.19 4.29 20.58
C PRO A 73 -20.08 3.05 20.47
N VAL A 74 -20.47 2.50 21.62
CA VAL A 74 -21.41 1.37 21.67
C VAL A 74 -22.71 1.78 20.97
N PRO A 75 -23.16 1.07 19.92
CA PRO A 75 -24.40 1.40 19.23
C PRO A 75 -25.59 1.34 20.19
N THR A 76 -26.36 2.43 20.30
CA THR A 76 -27.52 2.51 21.21
C THR A 76 -28.86 2.29 20.51
N LYS A 77 -28.87 2.23 19.17
CA LYS A 77 -30.07 2.05 18.35
C LYS A 77 -29.76 1.16 17.16
N LEU A 78 -30.74 0.38 16.76
CA LEU A 78 -30.71 -0.28 15.45
C LEU A 78 -30.76 0.78 14.35
N LYS A 79 -29.95 0.60 13.31
CA LYS A 79 -30.05 1.39 12.08
C LYS A 79 -31.41 1.03 11.44
N ALA A 80 -32.24 2.04 11.17
CA ALA A 80 -33.46 1.87 10.38
C ALA A 80 -33.11 1.50 8.93
#